data_AF-W1XXW6-F1
#
_entry.id   AF-W1XXW6-F1
#
_cell.length_a   1.000
_cell.length_b   1.000
_cell.length_c   1.000
_cell.angle_alpha   90.00
_cell.angle_beta   90.00
_cell.angle_gamma   90.00
#
_symmetry.space_group_name_H-M   'P 1'
#
loop_
_entity.id
_entity.type
_entity.pdbx_description
1 polymer ?
#
loop_
_entity_poly.entity_id
_entity_poly.type
_entity_poly.pdbx_seq_one_letter_code
_entity_poly.pdbx_strand_id
1 'polypeptide(L)'
;TKRLENEGNFTLAAELKKGYEYFGVDTCAACSMCKGLCPLSIDTAQIALSMRRIDPPAPELAKKIYDNFSTTLQMCRAGVSLEGIAGSIITQKAISKITEGLHGV
;
A
#
# COMPACT_ATOMS: atom_id res chain seq x y z
N THR A 1 20.35 17.34 13.77
CA THR A 1 20.22 18.52 14.66
C THR A 1 21.10 18.46 15.90
N LYS A 2 21.56 17.28 16.37
CA LYS A 2 22.47 17.16 17.53
C LYS A 2 23.67 18.11 17.54
N ARG A 3 24.27 18.37 16.37
CA ARG A 3 25.35 19.37 16.23
C ARG A 3 24.90 20.77 16.66
N LEU A 4 23.76 21.25 16.18
CA LEU A 4 23.20 22.56 16.55
C LEU A 4 22.82 22.64 18.02
N GLU A 5 22.30 21.54 18.58
CA GLU A 5 21.99 21.44 20.01
C GLU A 5 23.27 21.57 20.86
N ASN A 6 24.37 20.94 20.45
CA ASN A 6 25.68 21.05 21.12
C ASN A 6 26.29 22.46 21.00
N GLU A 7 25.98 23.19 19.92
CA GLU A 7 26.38 24.58 19.69
C GLU A 7 25.45 25.59 20.41
N GLY A 8 24.43 25.12 21.14
CA GLY A 8 23.46 25.96 21.84
C GLY A 8 22.36 26.56 20.97
N ASN A 9 22.30 26.23 19.68
CA ASN A 9 21.31 26.74 18.74
C ASN A 9 20.04 25.87 18.69
N PHE A 10 19.30 25.86 19.80
CA PHE A 10 18.11 25.02 19.97
C PHE A 10 16.94 25.44 19.09
N THR A 11 16.77 26.74 18.83
CA THR A 11 15.66 27.26 18.02
C THR A 11 15.75 26.75 16.58
N LEU A 12 16.92 26.90 15.94
CA LEU A 12 17.13 26.39 14.59
C LEU A 12 17.05 24.86 14.53
N ALA A 13 17.56 24.17 15.56
CA ALA A 13 17.45 22.72 15.66
C ALA A 13 15.99 22.26 15.69
N ALA A 14 15.12 22.95 16.44
CA ALA A 14 13.70 22.63 16.52
C ALA A 14 12.97 22.91 15.19
N GLU A 15 13.27 24.04 14.54
CA GLU A 15 12.71 24.38 13.24
C GLU A 15 13.06 23.33 12.17
N LEU A 16 14.33 22.91 12.10
CA LEU A 16 14.76 21.86 11.17
C LEU A 16 14.11 20.51 11.46
N LYS A 17 13.92 20.13 12.74
CA LYS A 17 13.18 18.90 13.08
C LYS A 17 11.75 18.97 12.57
N LYS A 18 11.07 20.11 12.78
CA LYS A 18 9.70 20.32 12.31
C LYS A 18 9.60 20.30 10.79
N GLY A 19 10.51 20.95 10.09
CA GLY A 19 10.56 20.91 8.62
C GLY A 19 10.78 19.50 8.07
N TYR A 20 11.63 18.71 8.75
CA TYR A 20 11.91 17.33 8.34
C TYR A 20 10.69 16.41 8.44
N GLU A 21 9.73 16.67 9.33
CA GLU A 21 8.48 15.90 9.40
C GLU A 21 7.74 15.96 8.06
N TYR A 22 7.55 17.16 7.49
CA TYR A 22 6.90 17.31 6.20
C TYR A 22 7.79 16.83 5.03
N PHE A 23 9.01 17.37 4.92
CA PHE A 23 9.89 17.12 3.76
C PHE A 23 10.53 15.72 3.74
N GLY A 24 10.67 15.09 4.90
CA GLY A 24 11.32 13.79 5.05
C GLY A 24 10.35 12.63 5.31
N VAL A 25 9.21 12.87 5.97
CA VAL A 25 8.28 11.80 6.39
C VAL A 25 6.97 11.85 5.61
N ASP A 26 6.26 12.97 5.63
CA ASP A 26 4.91 13.05 5.07
C ASP A 26 4.93 12.99 3.53
N THR A 27 5.88 13.68 2.91
CA THR A 27 6.05 13.71 1.45
C THR A 27 6.78 12.48 0.89
N CYS A 28 7.28 11.58 1.75
CA CYS A 28 7.97 10.37 1.31
C CYS A 28 7.00 9.39 0.61
N ALA A 29 7.37 8.88 -0.57
CA ALA A 29 6.53 7.92 -1.29
C ALA A 29 6.59 6.48 -0.73
N ALA A 30 7.48 6.21 0.24
CA ALA A 30 7.73 4.87 0.79
C ALA A 30 8.08 3.78 -0.25
N CYS A 31 8.62 4.16 -1.41
CA CYS A 31 8.93 3.25 -2.52
C CYS A 31 10.31 2.58 -2.43
N SER A 32 11.14 2.95 -1.44
CA SER A 32 12.50 2.41 -1.22
C SER A 32 13.50 2.59 -2.37
N MET A 33 13.20 3.44 -3.37
CA MET A 33 14.10 3.69 -4.51
C MET A 33 15.41 4.41 -4.13
N CYS A 34 15.39 5.17 -3.03
CA CYS A 34 16.57 5.80 -2.45
C CYS A 34 17.68 4.79 -2.06
N LYS A 35 17.31 3.55 -1.73
CA LYS A 35 18.26 2.50 -1.35
C LYS A 35 19.25 2.19 -2.46
N GLY A 36 18.79 2.15 -3.71
CA GLY A 36 19.62 1.88 -4.88
C GLY A 36 20.56 3.02 -5.25
N LEU A 37 20.24 4.25 -4.81
CA LEU A 37 21.07 5.44 -5.01
C LEU A 37 22.10 5.65 -3.88
N CYS A 38 21.83 5.12 -2.69
CA CYS A 38 22.71 5.29 -1.54
C CYS A 38 23.96 4.39 -1.67
N PRO A 39 25.19 4.93 -1.65
CA PRO A 39 26.42 4.13 -1.74
C PRO A 39 26.60 3.17 -0.56
N LEU A 40 25.91 3.42 0.55
CA LEU A 40 25.90 2.58 1.75
C LEU A 40 24.68 1.66 1.81
N SER A 41 23.85 1.62 0.77
CA SER A 41 22.61 0.83 0.72
C SER A 41 21.64 1.12 1.86
N ILE A 42 21.62 2.35 2.37
CA ILE A 42 20.69 2.79 3.40
C ILE A 42 19.31 3.00 2.78
N ASP A 43 18.33 2.29 3.31
CA ASP A 43 16.94 2.46 2.92
C ASP A 43 16.27 3.56 3.75
N THR A 44 16.34 4.81 3.25
CA THR A 44 15.74 5.94 3.97
C THR A 44 14.21 5.88 3.99
N ALA A 45 13.58 5.12 3.10
CA ALA A 45 12.13 4.93 3.14
C ALA A 45 11.71 4.13 4.38
N GLN A 46 12.51 3.17 4.83
CA GLN A 46 12.27 2.45 6.10
C GLN A 46 12.40 3.38 7.31
N ILE A 47 13.33 4.33 7.27
CA ILE A 47 13.45 5.35 8.33
C ILE A 47 12.20 6.23 8.36
N ALA A 48 11.74 6.72 7.19
CA ALA A 48 10.49 7.48 7.08
C ALA A 48 9.30 6.68 7.62
N LEU A 49 9.16 5.42 7.22
CA LEU A 49 8.10 4.52 7.70
C LEU A 49 8.14 4.31 9.22
N SER A 50 9.33 4.15 9.81
CA SER A 50 9.47 3.99 11.27
C SER A 50 9.05 5.22 12.07
N MET A 51 9.11 6.42 11.46
CA MET A 51 8.65 7.67 12.07
C MET A 51 7.16 7.92 11.85
N ARG A 52 6.55 7.29 10.84
CA ARG A 52 5.10 7.37 10.66
C ARG A 52 4.41 6.62 11.79
N ARG A 53 3.51 7.29 12.49
CA ARG A 53 2.56 6.64 13.40
C ARG A 53 1.45 6.01 12.57
N ILE A 54 1.71 4.83 12.03
CA ILE A 54 0.69 4.03 11.36
C ILE A 54 0.04 3.15 12.42
N ASP A 55 -1.22 3.42 12.73
CA ASP A 55 -2.08 2.53 13.51
C ASP A 55 -3.00 1.78 12.55
N PRO A 56 -2.58 0.63 12.01
CA PRO A 56 -3.40 -0.10 11.07
C PRO A 56 -4.64 -0.65 11.78
N PRO A 57 -5.83 -0.60 11.17
CA PRO A 57 -7.08 -1.02 11.84
C PRO A 57 -7.14 -2.51 12.19
N ALA A 58 -6.28 -3.36 11.61
CA ALA A 58 -6.28 -4.81 11.83
C ALA A 58 -4.86 -5.42 11.70
N PRO A 59 -3.93 -5.15 12.64
CA PRO A 59 -2.54 -5.59 12.53
C PRO A 59 -2.40 -7.12 12.56
N GLU A 60 -3.21 -7.82 13.35
CA GLU A 60 -3.20 -9.29 13.39
C GLU A 60 -3.65 -9.92 12.08
N LEU A 61 -4.65 -9.32 11.42
CA LEU A 61 -5.12 -9.81 10.12
C LEU A 61 -4.04 -9.61 9.06
N ALA A 62 -3.42 -8.42 9.03
CA ALA A 62 -2.31 -8.14 8.13
C ALA A 62 -1.16 -9.14 8.34
N LYS A 63 -0.84 -9.47 9.60
CA LYS A 63 0.17 -10.48 9.94
C LYS A 63 -0.22 -11.87 9.44
N LYS A 64 -1.47 -12.32 9.66
CA LYS A 64 -1.95 -13.62 9.17
C LYS A 64 -1.91 -13.71 7.64
N ILE A 65 -2.27 -12.63 6.93
CA ILE A 65 -2.16 -12.54 5.47
C ILE A 65 -0.71 -12.62 5.04
N TYR A 66 0.21 -11.91 5.71
CA TYR A 66 1.63 -11.94 5.41
C TYR A 66 2.23 -13.33 5.61
N ASP A 67 1.95 -13.97 6.75
CA ASP A 67 2.45 -15.29 7.10
C ASP A 67 1.91 -16.40 6.18
N ASN A 68 0.77 -16.16 5.49
CA ASN A 68 0.12 -17.11 4.58
C ASN A 68 -0.06 -16.55 3.16
N PHE A 69 0.79 -15.63 2.73
CA PHE A 69 0.57 -14.81 1.53
C PHE A 69 0.36 -15.63 0.25
N SER A 70 1.12 -16.72 0.09
CA SER A 70 1.00 -17.62 -1.07
C SER A 70 -0.38 -18.25 -1.17
N THR A 71 -0.91 -18.78 -0.06
CA THR A 71 -2.23 -19.38 0.04
C THR A 71 -3.33 -18.34 -0.12
N THR A 72 -3.21 -17.19 0.55
CA THR A 72 -4.16 -16.07 0.40
C THR A 72 -4.26 -15.62 -1.05
N LEU A 73 -3.13 -15.47 -1.74
CA LEU A 73 -3.10 -15.08 -3.14
C LEU A 73 -3.74 -16.13 -4.06
N GLN A 74 -3.53 -17.42 -3.81
CA GLN A 74 -4.19 -18.49 -4.55
C GLN A 74 -5.70 -18.44 -4.37
N MET A 75 -6.19 -18.25 -3.14
CA MET A 75 -7.62 -18.11 -2.88
C MET A 75 -8.21 -16.87 -3.56
N CYS A 76 -7.52 -15.73 -3.52
CA CYS A 76 -7.96 -14.52 -4.23
C CYS A 76 -8.05 -14.75 -5.75
N ARG A 77 -7.06 -15.41 -6.35
CA ARG A 77 -7.08 -15.75 -7.79
C ARG A 77 -8.24 -16.67 -8.14
N ALA A 78 -8.47 -17.70 -7.33
CA ALA A 78 -9.62 -18.59 -7.51
C ALA A 78 -10.93 -17.81 -7.42
N GLY A 79 -11.08 -16.93 -6.42
CA GLY A 79 -12.25 -16.07 -6.24
C GLY A 79 -12.54 -15.17 -7.44
N VAL A 80 -11.53 -14.48 -7.97
CA VAL A 80 -11.69 -13.62 -9.17
C VAL A 80 -12.00 -14.46 -10.41
N SER A 81 -11.42 -15.66 -10.54
CA SER A 81 -11.69 -16.55 -11.69
C SER A 81 -13.14 -17.05 -11.70
N LEU A 82 -13.75 -17.22 -10.52
CA LEU A 82 -15.15 -17.61 -10.39
C LEU A 82 -16.12 -16.51 -10.85
N GLU A 83 -15.77 -15.22 -10.71
CA GLU A 83 -16.56 -14.11 -11.23
C GLU A 83 -16.62 -14.13 -12.77
N GLY A 84 -15.52 -14.48 -13.44
CA GLY A 84 -15.51 -14.69 -14.89
C GLY A 84 -16.45 -15.81 -15.35
N ILE A 85 -16.55 -16.88 -14.56
CA ILE A 85 -17.44 -18.02 -14.87
C ILE A 85 -18.90 -17.66 -14.59
N ALA A 86 -19.21 -17.12 -13.40
CA ALA A 86 -20.55 -16.71 -13.02
C ALA A 86 -21.09 -15.60 -13.94
N GLY A 87 -20.25 -14.62 -14.27
CA GLY A 87 -20.53 -13.58 -15.26
C GLY A 87 -20.86 -14.17 -16.63
N SER A 88 -20.06 -15.12 -17.14
CA SER A 88 -20.35 -15.75 -18.44
C SER A 88 -21.70 -16.46 -18.48
N ILE A 89 -22.09 -17.15 -17.40
CA ILE A 89 -23.35 -17.89 -17.31
C ILE A 89 -24.54 -16.93 -17.17
N ILE A 90 -24.41 -15.89 -16.34
CA ILE A 90 -25.45 -14.88 -16.15
C ILE A 90 -25.64 -14.06 -17.43
N THR A 91 -24.55 -13.65 -18.08
CA THR A 91 -24.56 -12.96 -19.38
C THR A 91 -25.18 -13.83 -20.46
N GLN A 92 -24.85 -15.13 -20.54
CA GLN A 92 -25.48 -16.03 -21.51
C GLN A 92 -26.98 -16.17 -21.26
N LYS A 93 -27.43 -16.34 -20.00
CA LYS A 93 -28.86 -16.40 -19.68
C LYS A 93 -29.59 -15.09 -19.98
N ALA A 94 -28.96 -13.95 -19.74
CA ALA A 94 -29.51 -12.64 -20.05
C ALA A 94 -29.65 -12.42 -21.56
N ILE A 95 -28.62 -12.75 -22.34
CA ILE A 95 -28.65 -12.67 -23.81
C ILE A 95 -29.69 -13.64 -24.40
N SER A 96 -29.80 -14.86 -23.87
CA SER A 96 -30.81 -15.83 -24.29
C SER A 96 -32.23 -15.30 -24.10
N LYS A 97 -32.53 -14.72 -22.93
CA LYS A 97 -33.85 -14.10 -22.66
C LYS A 97 -34.16 -12.92 -23.58
N ILE A 98 -33.17 -12.09 -23.87
CA ILE A 98 -33.34 -10.96 -24.79
C ILE A 98 -33.61 -11.49 -26.21
N THR A 99 -32.88 -12.53 -26.63
CA THR A 99 -33.02 -13.15 -27.95
C THR A 99 -34.37 -13.85 -28.12
N GLU A 100 -34.86 -14.54 -27.09
CA GLU A 100 -36.20 -15.14 -27.06
C GLU A 100 -37.31 -14.07 -27.11
N GLY A 101 -37.14 -12.97 -26.38
CA GLY A 101 -38.08 -11.84 -26.44
C GLY A 101 -38.12 -11.15 -27.80
N LEU A 102 -37.00 -11.14 -28.53
CA LEU A 102 -36.90 -10.54 -29.87
C LEU A 102 -37.44 -11.46 -30.98
N HIS A 103 -37.47 -12.78 -30.77
CA HIS A 103 -38.13 -13.73 -31.68
C HIS A 103 -39.63 -13.89 -31.42
N GLY A 104 -40.16 -13.30 -30.32
CA GLY A 104 -41.58 -13.31 -29.97
C GLY A 104 -42.37 -12.07 -30.41
N VAL A 105 -41.72 -11.12 -31.09
CA VAL A 105 -42.32 -9.97 -31.80
C VAL A 105 -42.28 -10.19 -33.31
#